data_AF-A0A5D3K4F0-F1
#
_entry.id   AF-A0A5D3K4F0-F1
#
_cell.length_a   1.000
_cell.length_b   1.000
_cell.length_c   1.000
_cell.angle_alpha   90.00
_cell.angle_beta   90.00
_cell.angle_gamma   90.00
#
_symmetry.space_group_name_H-M   'P 1'
#
loop_
_entity.id
_entity.type
_entity.pdbx_description
1 polymer ?
#
loop_
_entity_poly.entity_id
_entity_poly.type
_entity_poly.pdbx_seq_one_letter_code
_entity_poly.pdbx_strand_id
1 'polypeptide(L)'
;MANDVFTSREIAVAADLTPRNFGLLGDEGLAPPPFDNGADGQSGSRLYLGDAMAQTALIGALQLAGFELLVAARLAAAFTDSYVASRGRLPSNLMTFVRSRTLNPAGGTPWGETPRDVPIERDFWIHHLLRNRSGVYRRAVPIIGDCIIEIADRTYVLTSFHALGVATHSSATGDGLPAAPEYRIVGRGNSATVVPIYSEVPTMDFEMDPKSRDKMRRLELEYLSGREAAVALVRINLSLAIRNAFDRLQDVRDGQRAA
;
A
#
# COMPACT_ATOMS: atom_id res chain seq x y z
N MET A 1 -13.92 -2.37 -24.47
CA MET A 1 -14.06 -1.92 -23.07
C MET A 1 -12.66 -1.84 -22.48
N ALA A 2 -12.30 -0.74 -21.80
CA ALA A 2 -11.01 -0.68 -21.15
C ALA A 2 -11.05 -1.61 -19.93
N ASN A 3 -10.51 -2.82 -20.06
CA ASN A 3 -10.30 -3.68 -18.92
C ASN A 3 -9.37 -2.95 -17.94
N ASP A 4 -9.62 -3.10 -16.64
CA ASP A 4 -8.74 -2.67 -15.54
C ASP A 4 -7.50 -3.57 -15.50
N VAL A 5 -6.81 -3.63 -16.64
CA VAL A 5 -5.62 -4.40 -16.91
C VAL A 5 -4.52 -3.45 -17.36
N PHE A 6 -3.32 -3.74 -16.88
CA PHE A 6 -2.14 -2.93 -17.11
C PHE A 6 -1.02 -3.82 -17.63
N THR A 7 -0.26 -3.30 -18.59
CA THR A 7 0.98 -3.93 -19.04
C THR A 7 2.10 -3.72 -18.02
N SER A 8 3.17 -4.52 -18.10
CA SER A 8 4.38 -4.31 -17.29
C SER A 8 4.92 -2.88 -17.39
N ARG A 9 4.85 -2.27 -18.58
CA ARG A 9 5.30 -0.89 -18.81
C ARG A 9 4.42 0.12 -18.07
N GLU A 10 3.10 -0.04 -18.14
CA GLU A 10 2.16 0.85 -17.47
C GLU A 10 2.32 0.80 -15.96
N ILE A 11 2.45 -0.39 -15.37
CA ILE A 11 2.68 -0.53 -13.93
C ILE A 11 4.04 0.05 -13.50
N ALA A 12 5.10 -0.22 -14.26
CA ALA A 12 6.42 0.34 -13.96
C ALA A 12 6.38 1.88 -13.93
N VAL A 13 5.81 2.50 -14.98
CA VAL A 13 5.71 3.96 -15.07
C VAL A 13 4.79 4.53 -13.99
N ALA A 14 3.65 3.91 -13.71
CA ALA A 14 2.73 4.33 -12.64
C ALA A 14 3.44 4.33 -11.27
N ALA A 15 4.32 3.37 -11.03
CA ALA A 15 5.09 3.25 -9.80
C ALA A 15 6.39 4.07 -9.78
N ASP A 16 6.70 4.87 -10.81
CA ASP A 16 7.99 5.57 -10.92
C ASP A 16 9.21 4.64 -10.96
N LEU A 17 9.01 3.43 -11.50
CA LEU A 17 10.05 2.46 -11.76
C LEU A 17 10.42 2.47 -13.24
N THR A 18 11.70 2.23 -13.53
CA THR A 18 12.10 1.94 -14.91
C THR A 18 11.59 0.55 -15.32
N PRO A 19 11.29 0.31 -16.61
CA PRO A 19 10.96 -1.04 -17.09
C PRO A 19 12.04 -2.08 -16.77
N ARG A 20 13.30 -1.65 -16.69
CA ARG A 20 14.43 -2.49 -16.29
C ARG A 20 14.36 -2.89 -14.80
N ASN A 21 14.04 -1.94 -13.92
CA ASN A 21 13.86 -2.24 -12.49
C ASN A 21 12.70 -3.23 -12.31
N PHE A 22 11.57 -3.01 -13.00
CA PHE A 22 10.44 -3.92 -12.92
C PHE A 22 10.75 -5.31 -13.52
N GLY A 23 11.54 -5.36 -14.60
CA GLY A 23 12.08 -6.62 -15.15
C GLY A 23 12.90 -7.40 -14.12
N LEU A 24 13.85 -6.73 -13.45
CA LEU A 24 14.65 -7.33 -12.38
C LEU A 24 13.78 -7.87 -11.24
N LEU A 25 12.73 -7.16 -10.83
CA LEU A 25 11.78 -7.68 -9.85
C LEU A 25 11.11 -8.98 -10.33
N GLY A 26 10.78 -9.06 -11.62
CA GLY A 26 10.25 -10.27 -12.23
C GLY A 26 11.23 -11.45 -12.20
N ASP A 27 12.51 -11.18 -12.49
CA ASP A 27 13.57 -12.20 -12.50
C ASP A 27 13.87 -12.73 -11.09
N GLU A 28 13.78 -11.87 -10.07
CA GLU A 28 13.97 -12.22 -8.66
C GLU A 28 12.71 -12.78 -7.98
N GLY A 29 11.59 -12.92 -8.71
CA GLY A 29 10.32 -13.39 -8.15
C GLY A 29 9.69 -12.43 -7.13
N LEU A 30 10.02 -11.14 -7.20
CA LEU A 30 9.57 -10.08 -6.29
C LEU A 30 8.58 -9.09 -6.94
N ALA A 31 8.32 -9.21 -8.24
CA ALA A 31 7.25 -8.48 -8.89
C ALA A 31 5.88 -9.03 -8.43
N PRO A 32 4.83 -8.19 -8.36
CA PRO A 32 3.47 -8.69 -8.13
C PRO A 32 3.08 -9.75 -9.17
N PRO A 33 2.24 -10.73 -8.81
CA PRO A 33 1.83 -11.77 -9.75
C PRO A 33 1.03 -11.17 -10.92
N PRO A 34 1.28 -11.61 -12.17
CA PRO A 34 0.45 -11.21 -13.30
C PRO A 34 -0.95 -11.82 -13.18
N PHE A 35 -1.92 -11.15 -13.80
CA PHE A 35 -3.25 -11.67 -14.01
C PHE A 35 -3.21 -12.83 -15.01
N ASP A 36 -3.62 -14.01 -14.57
CA ASP A 36 -3.80 -15.16 -15.45
C ASP A 36 -5.11 -14.99 -16.24
N ASN A 37 -4.98 -14.80 -17.55
CA ASN A 37 -6.11 -14.66 -18.46
C ASN A 37 -6.46 -15.99 -19.17
N GLY A 38 -5.87 -17.12 -18.76
CA GLY A 38 -6.09 -18.43 -19.36
C GLY A 38 -5.59 -18.55 -20.80
N ALA A 39 -4.85 -17.55 -21.31
CA ALA A 39 -4.23 -17.60 -22.63
C ALA A 39 -2.85 -18.25 -22.50
N ASP A 40 -2.86 -19.58 -22.33
CA ASP A 40 -1.67 -20.40 -22.57
C ASP A 40 -1.26 -20.22 -24.04
N GLY A 41 -0.20 -19.43 -24.25
CA GLY A 41 0.52 -19.38 -25.51
C GLY A 41 0.40 -18.08 -26.31
N GLN A 42 1.58 -17.58 -26.67
CA GLN A 42 1.89 -16.79 -27.88
C GLN A 42 1.76 -15.26 -27.91
N SER A 43 1.36 -14.57 -26.84
CA SER A 43 1.56 -13.11 -26.79
C SER A 43 2.22 -12.69 -25.46
N GLY A 44 3.55 -12.56 -25.49
CA GLY A 44 4.44 -12.43 -24.33
C GLY A 44 4.36 -11.14 -23.51
N SER A 45 3.18 -10.55 -23.33
CA SER A 45 2.96 -9.39 -22.46
C SER A 45 2.21 -9.79 -21.20
N ARG A 46 2.89 -9.75 -20.05
CA ARG A 46 2.26 -9.93 -18.73
C ARG A 46 1.26 -8.79 -18.49
N LEU A 47 0.04 -9.16 -18.10
CA LEU A 47 -1.02 -8.24 -17.71
C LEU A 47 -1.20 -8.27 -16.19
N TYR A 48 -1.72 -7.19 -15.63
CA TYR A 48 -1.84 -6.99 -14.19
C TYR A 48 -3.11 -6.22 -13.83
N LEU A 49 -3.65 -6.46 -12.63
CA LEU A 49 -4.83 -5.77 -12.10
C LEU A 49 -4.44 -4.63 -11.13
N GLY A 50 -5.46 -3.91 -10.62
CA GLY A 50 -5.30 -2.81 -9.67
C GLY A 50 -4.50 -3.16 -8.40
N ASP A 51 -4.61 -4.38 -7.89
CA ASP A 51 -3.88 -4.81 -6.68
C ASP A 51 -2.37 -4.89 -6.94
N ALA A 52 -1.96 -5.41 -8.11
CA ALA A 52 -0.57 -5.40 -8.56
C ALA A 52 -0.05 -3.97 -8.75
N MET A 53 -0.90 -3.05 -9.24
CA MET A 53 -0.54 -1.63 -9.30
C MET A 53 -0.33 -1.03 -7.91
N ALA A 54 -1.19 -1.34 -6.94
CA ALA A 54 -1.05 -0.84 -5.58
C ALA A 54 0.23 -1.34 -4.89
N GLN A 55 0.54 -2.63 -5.03
CA GLN A 55 1.79 -3.20 -4.52
C GLN A 55 2.99 -2.55 -5.19
N THR A 56 2.98 -2.40 -6.52
CA THR A 56 4.10 -1.75 -7.23
C THR A 56 4.24 -0.29 -6.83
N ALA A 57 3.14 0.44 -6.60
CA ALA A 57 3.18 1.82 -6.12
C ALA A 57 3.88 1.92 -4.75
N LEU A 58 3.69 0.94 -3.87
CA LEU A 58 4.43 0.86 -2.61
C LEU A 58 5.93 0.59 -2.84
N ILE A 59 6.29 -0.32 -3.76
CA ILE A 59 7.70 -0.55 -4.15
C ILE A 59 8.35 0.76 -4.61
N GLY A 60 7.68 1.47 -5.52
CA GLY A 60 8.11 2.76 -6.04
C GLY A 60 8.29 3.81 -4.95
N ALA A 61 7.31 3.93 -4.05
CA ALA A 61 7.36 4.87 -2.93
C ALA A 61 8.53 4.58 -1.97
N LEU A 62 8.77 3.30 -1.67
CA LEU A 62 9.92 2.86 -0.86
C LEU A 62 11.25 3.17 -1.55
N GLN A 63 11.35 2.93 -2.87
CA GLN A 63 12.56 3.25 -3.62
C GLN A 63 12.81 4.77 -3.64
N LEU A 64 11.78 5.59 -3.88
CA LEU A 64 11.86 7.05 -3.83
C LEU A 64 12.30 7.56 -2.45
N ALA A 65 11.97 6.83 -1.38
CA ALA A 65 12.41 7.12 -0.02
C ALA A 65 13.84 6.64 0.30
N GLY A 66 14.57 6.08 -0.67
CA GLY A 66 15.97 5.70 -0.54
C GLY A 66 16.23 4.28 -0.02
N PHE A 67 15.26 3.37 -0.15
CA PHE A 67 15.46 1.94 0.09
C PHE A 67 16.01 1.24 -1.15
N GLU A 68 16.84 0.21 -0.96
CA GLU A 68 17.29 -0.62 -2.08
C GLU A 68 16.10 -1.35 -2.71
N LEU A 69 16.09 -1.48 -4.04
CA LEU A 69 14.94 -1.99 -4.81
C LEU A 69 14.42 -3.35 -4.30
N LEU A 70 15.31 -4.30 -4.01
CA LEU A 70 14.91 -5.64 -3.54
C LEU A 70 14.37 -5.60 -2.11
N VAL A 71 14.88 -4.72 -1.26
CA VAL A 71 14.36 -4.52 0.11
C VAL A 71 12.99 -3.88 0.05
N ALA A 72 12.83 -2.85 -0.78
CA ALA A 72 11.54 -2.22 -1.06
C ALA A 72 10.50 -3.23 -1.55
N ALA A 73 10.89 -4.11 -2.48
CA ALA A 73 10.01 -5.14 -3.02
C ALA A 73 9.60 -6.20 -1.98
N ARG A 74 10.55 -6.69 -1.17
CA ARG A 74 10.26 -7.64 -0.08
C ARG A 74 9.34 -7.04 0.99
N LEU A 75 9.60 -5.80 1.37
CA LEU A 75 8.74 -5.10 2.33
C LEU A 75 7.35 -4.85 1.75
N ALA A 76 7.25 -4.42 0.49
CA ALA A 76 5.96 -4.23 -0.17
C ALA A 76 5.19 -5.55 -0.28
N ALA A 77 5.85 -6.66 -0.60
CA ALA A 77 5.24 -7.99 -0.67
C ALA A 77 4.71 -8.43 0.71
N ALA A 78 5.56 -8.40 1.74
CA ALA A 78 5.15 -8.75 3.11
C ALA A 78 3.97 -7.89 3.59
N PHE A 79 4.04 -6.58 3.35
CA PHE A 79 2.96 -5.66 3.69
C PHE A 79 1.67 -5.97 2.93
N THR A 80 1.77 -6.26 1.63
CA THR A 80 0.62 -6.61 0.79
C THR A 80 -0.03 -7.89 1.27
N ASP A 81 0.74 -8.95 1.52
CA ASP A 81 0.22 -10.25 1.95
C ASP A 81 -0.56 -10.15 3.26
N SER A 82 0.02 -9.51 4.29
CA SER A 82 -0.67 -9.37 5.58
C SER A 82 -1.86 -8.42 5.51
N TYR A 83 -1.77 -7.32 4.75
CA TYR A 83 -2.88 -6.37 4.62
C TYR A 83 -4.02 -6.97 3.79
N VAL A 84 -3.73 -7.71 2.72
CA VAL A 84 -4.73 -8.44 1.93
C VAL A 84 -5.39 -9.53 2.77
N ALA A 85 -4.63 -10.30 3.54
CA ALA A 85 -5.19 -11.34 4.41
C ALA A 85 -6.18 -10.78 5.45
N SER A 86 -5.95 -9.56 5.95
CA SER A 86 -6.77 -8.94 7.00
C SER A 86 -7.86 -8.00 6.50
N ARG A 87 -7.63 -7.30 5.37
CA ARG A 87 -8.46 -6.20 4.86
C ARG A 87 -8.85 -6.34 3.38
N GLY A 88 -8.36 -7.38 2.70
CA GLY A 88 -8.66 -7.71 1.31
C GLY A 88 -7.79 -7.02 0.25
N ARG A 89 -7.28 -5.80 0.51
CA ARG A 89 -6.42 -5.06 -0.43
C ARG A 89 -5.69 -3.90 0.23
N LEU A 90 -4.60 -3.43 -0.38
CA LEU A 90 -3.92 -2.21 0.05
C LEU A 90 -4.86 -0.99 -0.03
N PRO A 91 -4.81 -0.08 0.96
CA PRO A 91 -5.79 0.99 1.06
C PRO A 91 -5.39 2.22 0.24
N SER A 92 -6.06 2.50 -0.88
CA SER A 92 -5.97 3.84 -1.52
C SER A 92 -6.74 4.93 -0.76
N ASN A 93 -7.58 4.51 0.21
CA ASN A 93 -8.51 5.33 0.99
C ASN A 93 -9.67 5.97 0.16
N LEU A 94 -9.78 5.66 -1.14
CA LEU A 94 -10.79 6.24 -2.02
C LEU A 94 -12.22 5.81 -1.68
N MET A 95 -12.45 4.52 -1.43
CA MET A 95 -13.79 4.04 -1.06
C MET A 95 -14.25 4.63 0.29
N THR A 96 -13.34 4.72 1.26
CA THR A 96 -13.62 5.33 2.57
C THR A 96 -13.95 6.81 2.41
N PHE A 97 -13.19 7.54 1.58
CA PHE A 97 -13.48 8.93 1.24
C PHE A 97 -14.88 9.10 0.66
N VAL A 98 -15.27 8.27 -0.32
CA VAL A 98 -16.58 8.33 -0.97
C VAL A 98 -17.72 8.03 0.01
N ARG A 99 -17.55 7.03 0.88
CA ARG A 99 -18.61 6.57 1.80
C ARG A 99 -18.74 7.43 3.05
N SER A 100 -17.67 8.05 3.51
CA SER A 100 -17.67 8.79 4.77
C SER A 100 -18.15 10.22 4.57
N ARG A 101 -19.27 10.59 5.22
CA ARG A 101 -19.74 11.98 5.27
C ARG A 101 -18.76 12.92 5.98
N THR A 102 -17.91 12.37 6.85
CA THR A 102 -16.88 13.15 7.55
C THR A 102 -15.73 13.51 6.61
N LEU A 103 -15.39 12.63 5.67
CA LEU A 103 -14.29 12.83 4.72
C LEU A 103 -14.74 13.51 3.42
N ASN A 104 -15.97 13.22 2.99
CA ASN A 104 -16.68 13.84 1.89
C ASN A 104 -17.93 14.55 2.44
N PRO A 105 -17.84 15.83 2.81
CA PRO A 105 -18.95 16.59 3.41
C PRO A 105 -20.20 16.67 2.53
N ALA A 106 -20.04 16.60 1.20
CA ALA A 106 -21.16 16.57 0.27
C ALA A 106 -21.95 15.24 0.34
N GLY A 107 -21.33 14.17 0.86
CA GLY A 107 -21.89 12.83 0.91
C GLY A 107 -22.08 12.20 -0.47
N GLY A 108 -22.21 10.87 -0.50
CA GLY A 108 -22.53 10.14 -1.74
C GLY A 108 -21.42 10.17 -2.79
N THR A 109 -21.80 10.02 -4.06
CA THR A 109 -20.89 9.99 -5.21
C THR A 109 -20.68 11.41 -5.76
N PRO A 110 -19.49 12.04 -5.55
CA PRO A 110 -19.25 13.42 -5.96
C PRO A 110 -19.18 13.62 -7.49
N TRP A 111 -19.30 12.53 -8.26
CA TRP A 111 -19.38 12.50 -9.72
C TRP A 111 -20.82 12.31 -10.25
N GLY A 112 -21.84 12.34 -9.39
CA GLY A 112 -23.23 12.12 -9.79
C GLY A 112 -23.56 10.67 -10.10
N GLU A 113 -24.27 10.42 -11.20
CA GLU A 113 -24.69 9.08 -11.63
C GLU A 113 -23.48 8.23 -12.03
N THR A 114 -23.32 7.07 -11.37
CA THR A 114 -22.28 6.09 -11.70
C THR A 114 -22.67 5.37 -12.99
N PRO A 115 -21.79 5.33 -14.02
CA PRO A 115 -22.05 4.56 -15.23
C PRO A 115 -22.24 3.07 -14.93
N ARG A 116 -23.19 2.41 -15.60
CA ARG A 116 -23.56 1.01 -15.34
C ARG A 116 -22.40 0.01 -15.44
N ASP A 117 -21.42 0.29 -16.29
CA ASP A 117 -20.31 -0.62 -16.58
C ASP A 117 -19.02 -0.30 -15.78
N VAL A 118 -19.11 0.52 -14.74
CA VAL A 118 -17.94 0.92 -13.93
C VAL A 118 -17.93 0.14 -12.61
N PRO A 119 -16.96 -0.76 -12.39
CA PRO A 119 -16.85 -1.51 -11.15
C PRO A 119 -16.31 -0.62 -10.03
N ILE A 120 -17.22 0.08 -9.34
CA ILE A 120 -16.92 1.03 -8.26
C ILE A 120 -16.29 0.37 -7.03
N GLU A 121 -16.32 -0.96 -6.94
CA GLU A 121 -15.56 -1.69 -5.94
C GLU A 121 -14.06 -1.58 -6.18
N ARG A 122 -13.58 -1.23 -7.38
CA ARG A 122 -12.15 -1.15 -7.73
C ARG A 122 -11.61 0.27 -7.66
N ASP A 123 -10.49 0.44 -6.96
CA ASP A 123 -9.93 1.76 -6.66
C ASP A 123 -9.54 2.56 -7.89
N PHE A 124 -9.05 1.90 -8.95
CA PHE A 124 -8.74 2.56 -10.23
C PHE A 124 -9.95 3.28 -10.81
N TRP A 125 -11.14 2.67 -10.75
CA TRP A 125 -12.36 3.26 -11.30
C TRP A 125 -12.93 4.36 -10.43
N ILE A 126 -12.85 4.21 -9.10
CA ILE A 126 -13.21 5.29 -8.17
C ILE A 126 -12.30 6.50 -8.43
N HIS A 127 -10.99 6.28 -8.56
CA HIS A 127 -10.04 7.31 -8.92
C HIS A 127 -10.39 7.96 -10.25
N HIS A 128 -10.68 7.17 -11.29
CA HIS A 128 -11.06 7.67 -12.61
C HIS A 128 -12.28 8.59 -12.56
N LEU A 129 -13.34 8.20 -11.83
CA LEU A 129 -14.53 9.02 -11.67
C LEU A 129 -14.26 10.29 -10.86
N LEU A 130 -13.50 10.16 -9.76
CA LEU A 130 -13.10 11.30 -8.94
C LEU A 130 -12.28 12.33 -9.72
N ARG A 131 -11.27 11.88 -10.46
CA ARG A 131 -10.39 12.77 -11.22
C ARG A 131 -11.09 13.43 -12.40
N ASN A 132 -11.94 12.70 -13.13
CA ASN A 132 -12.46 13.16 -14.42
C ASN A 132 -13.90 13.69 -14.35
N ARG A 133 -14.63 13.42 -13.27
CA ARG A 133 -16.05 13.78 -13.14
C ARG A 133 -16.41 14.43 -11.81
N SER A 134 -15.44 14.71 -10.94
CA SER A 134 -15.68 15.43 -9.69
C SER A 134 -14.81 16.68 -9.57
N GLY A 135 -15.30 17.70 -8.86
CA GLY A 135 -14.52 18.88 -8.50
C GLY A 135 -13.77 18.75 -7.16
N VAL A 136 -13.86 17.59 -6.49
CA VAL A 136 -13.36 17.41 -5.12
C VAL A 136 -12.00 16.72 -5.05
N TYR A 137 -11.62 15.97 -6.09
CA TYR A 137 -10.34 15.27 -6.11
C TYR A 137 -9.18 16.24 -6.33
N ARG A 138 -8.16 16.16 -5.46
CA ARG A 138 -6.94 16.95 -5.57
C ARG A 138 -5.73 16.02 -5.68
N ARG A 139 -4.99 16.17 -6.78
CA ARG A 139 -3.76 15.43 -7.06
C ARG A 139 -2.69 15.73 -6.01
N ALA A 140 -1.90 14.73 -5.65
CA ALA A 140 -0.79 14.86 -4.68
C ALA A 140 -1.19 15.43 -3.30
N VAL A 141 -2.48 15.42 -2.95
CA VAL A 141 -2.98 15.89 -1.65
C VAL A 141 -3.41 14.68 -0.80
N PRO A 142 -2.90 14.58 0.44
CA PRO A 142 -3.32 13.52 1.35
C PRO A 142 -4.80 13.67 1.73
N ILE A 143 -5.46 12.54 1.95
CA ILE A 143 -6.83 12.48 2.45
C ILE A 143 -6.77 12.03 3.91
N ILE A 144 -7.64 12.61 4.76
CA ILE A 144 -7.78 12.17 6.15
C ILE A 144 -8.08 10.66 6.19
N GLY A 145 -7.37 9.92 7.03
CA GLY A 145 -7.44 8.47 7.12
C GLY A 145 -6.51 7.72 6.16
N ASP A 146 -5.67 8.43 5.37
CA ASP A 146 -4.63 7.77 4.58
C ASP A 146 -3.73 6.92 5.47
N CYS A 147 -3.41 5.71 5.00
CA CYS A 147 -2.48 4.82 5.68
C CYS A 147 -1.04 5.32 5.48
N ILE A 148 -0.35 5.53 6.60
CA ILE A 148 1.05 5.94 6.66
C ILE A 148 1.88 4.76 7.15
N ILE A 149 2.95 4.45 6.43
CA ILE A 149 4.01 3.53 6.86
C ILE A 149 5.15 4.38 7.42
N GLU A 150 5.58 4.10 8.63
CA GLU A 150 6.70 4.73 9.31
C GLU A 150 7.82 3.72 9.47
N ILE A 151 9.04 4.06 9.04
CA ILE A 151 10.21 3.18 9.12
C ILE A 151 11.31 3.92 9.88
N ALA A 152 11.57 3.45 11.10
CA ALA A 152 12.58 3.99 12.01
C ALA A 152 13.90 3.23 11.85
N ASP A 153 14.99 3.97 11.60
CA ASP A 153 16.37 3.48 11.44
C ASP A 153 16.55 2.30 10.47
N ARG A 154 15.63 2.18 9.49
CA ARG A 154 15.54 1.03 8.57
C ARG A 154 15.37 -0.31 9.29
N THR A 155 14.77 -0.31 10.49
CA THR A 155 14.58 -1.51 11.30
C THR A 155 13.12 -1.68 11.71
N TYR A 156 12.55 -0.70 12.40
CA TYR A 156 11.18 -0.83 12.92
C TYR A 156 10.18 -0.25 11.92
N VAL A 157 9.25 -1.07 11.45
CA VAL A 157 8.17 -0.68 10.56
C VAL A 157 6.88 -0.61 11.35
N LEU A 158 6.23 0.55 11.29
CA LEU A 158 4.96 0.83 11.97
C LEU A 158 3.95 1.42 10.98
N THR A 159 2.66 1.31 11.30
CA THR A 159 1.59 1.99 10.56
C THR A 159 0.86 3.01 11.43
N SER A 160 0.39 4.08 10.80
CA SER A 160 -0.49 5.07 11.41
C SER A 160 -1.45 5.65 10.38
N PHE A 161 -2.35 6.55 10.79
CA PHE A 161 -3.34 7.16 9.91
C PHE A 161 -3.21 8.68 9.87
N HIS A 162 -3.21 9.24 8.67
CA HIS A 162 -3.10 10.69 8.46
C HIS A 162 -4.32 11.43 9.02
N ALA A 163 -4.10 12.32 10.00
CA ALA A 163 -5.09 13.27 10.52
C ALA A 163 -6.43 12.66 10.97
N LEU A 164 -6.49 11.35 11.24
CA LEU A 164 -7.71 10.66 11.65
C LEU A 164 -8.01 10.88 13.15
N GLY A 165 -6.98 11.14 13.96
CA GLY A 165 -7.12 11.36 15.40
C GLY A 165 -7.54 10.13 16.20
N VAL A 166 -7.51 8.93 15.59
CA VAL A 166 -7.86 7.65 16.22
C VAL A 166 -6.58 6.90 16.53
N ALA A 167 -6.43 6.44 17.78
CA ALA A 167 -5.32 5.59 18.20
C ALA A 167 -5.46 4.19 17.60
N THR A 168 -4.34 3.56 17.27
CA THR A 168 -4.35 2.16 16.82
C THR A 168 -4.43 1.25 18.03
N HIS A 169 -5.20 0.17 18.00
CA HIS A 169 -5.30 -0.72 19.17
C HIS A 169 -4.07 -1.61 19.31
N SER A 170 -3.54 -1.71 20.54
CA SER A 170 -2.61 -2.75 20.95
C SER A 170 -3.28 -4.11 20.82
N SER A 171 -2.58 -5.06 20.21
CA SER A 171 -3.08 -6.43 20.14
C SER A 171 -2.96 -7.13 21.50
N ALA A 172 -1.99 -6.70 22.33
CA ALA A 172 -1.72 -7.32 23.63
C ALA A 172 -2.66 -6.84 24.75
N THR A 173 -2.98 -5.55 24.79
CA THR A 173 -3.75 -4.94 25.89
C THR A 173 -5.05 -4.26 25.47
N GLY A 174 -5.26 -4.03 24.17
CA GLY A 174 -6.39 -3.25 23.65
C GLY A 174 -6.25 -1.73 23.80
N ASP A 175 -5.21 -1.27 24.50
CA ASP A 175 -4.92 0.15 24.70
C ASP A 175 -4.62 0.87 23.38
N GLY A 176 -4.77 2.20 23.38
CA GLY A 176 -4.41 3.02 22.23
C GLY A 176 -2.89 3.18 22.07
N LEU A 177 -2.37 2.83 20.90
CA LEU A 177 -1.01 3.06 20.44
C LEU A 177 -0.96 4.23 19.43
N PRO A 178 0.10 5.06 19.44
CA PRO A 178 0.27 6.14 18.48
C PRO A 178 0.56 5.64 17.06
N ALA A 179 1.12 4.43 16.93
CA ALA A 179 1.34 3.72 15.67
C ALA A 179 1.31 2.21 15.95
N ALA A 180 0.81 1.41 15.02
CA ALA A 180 0.82 -0.05 15.09
C ALA A 180 2.19 -0.58 14.67
N PRO A 181 2.88 -1.36 15.51
CA PRO A 181 4.04 -2.14 15.09
C PRO A 181 3.62 -3.22 14.08
N GLU A 182 4.35 -3.34 12.96
CA GLU A 182 3.99 -4.27 11.89
C GLU A 182 5.11 -5.27 11.59
N TYR A 183 6.31 -4.77 11.26
CA TYR A 183 7.44 -5.59 10.81
C TYR A 183 8.78 -5.10 11.35
N ARG A 184 9.72 -6.02 11.49
CA ARG A 184 11.15 -5.71 11.63
C ARG A 184 11.88 -6.03 10.33
N ILE A 185 12.67 -5.08 9.84
CA ILE A 185 13.66 -5.33 8.80
C ILE A 185 14.96 -5.78 9.48
N VAL A 186 15.44 -6.96 9.12
CA VAL A 186 16.67 -7.56 9.66
C VAL A 186 17.68 -7.76 8.53
N GLY A 187 18.94 -7.39 8.77
CA GLY A 187 19.98 -7.42 7.73
C GLY A 187 19.95 -6.20 6.80
N ARG A 188 20.71 -6.25 5.70
CA ARG A 188 20.81 -5.16 4.70
C ARG A 188 20.98 -5.70 3.28
N GLY A 189 20.67 -4.88 2.29
CA GLY A 189 20.83 -5.22 0.87
C GLY A 189 20.15 -6.54 0.52
N ASN A 190 20.87 -7.42 -0.19
CA ASN A 190 20.29 -8.66 -0.69
C ASN A 190 19.91 -9.66 0.41
N SER A 191 20.54 -9.60 1.59
CA SER A 191 20.24 -10.50 2.72
C SER A 191 19.18 -9.96 3.66
N ALA A 192 18.56 -8.80 3.35
CA ALA A 192 17.53 -8.23 4.20
C ALA A 192 16.27 -9.10 4.20
N THR A 193 15.74 -9.38 5.39
CA THR A 193 14.51 -10.11 5.62
C THR A 193 13.50 -9.24 6.35
N VAL A 194 12.22 -9.42 6.03
CA VAL A 194 11.11 -8.72 6.71
C VAL A 194 10.39 -9.72 7.61
N VAL A 195 10.38 -9.42 8.91
CA VAL A 195 9.83 -10.30 9.95
C VAL A 195 8.58 -9.65 10.51
N PRO A 196 7.38 -10.23 10.33
CA PRO A 196 6.16 -9.71 10.94
C PRO A 196 6.22 -9.82 12.46
N ILE A 197 5.73 -8.81 13.18
CA ILE A 197 5.78 -8.78 14.66
C ILE A 197 5.10 -10.00 15.28
N TYR A 198 3.97 -10.46 14.70
CA TYR A 198 3.23 -11.62 15.22
C TYR A 198 4.02 -12.93 15.09
N SER A 199 4.97 -13.03 14.15
CA SER A 199 5.83 -14.21 14.03
C SER A 199 6.85 -14.32 15.16
N GLU A 200 7.05 -13.22 15.89
CA GLU A 200 7.94 -13.17 17.04
C GLU A 200 7.26 -13.67 18.32
N VAL A 201 5.96 -13.96 18.31
CA VAL A 201 5.24 -14.56 19.45
C VAL A 201 4.75 -15.98 19.11
N PRO A 202 4.77 -16.93 20.07
CA PRO A 202 4.28 -18.29 19.83
C PRO A 202 2.79 -18.39 19.44
N THR A 203 1.94 -17.52 20.01
CA THR A 203 0.51 -17.48 19.73
C THR A 203 -0.04 -16.06 19.88
N MET A 204 -1.13 -15.77 19.16
CA MET A 204 -1.92 -14.54 19.28
C MET A 204 -3.13 -14.71 20.23
N ASP A 205 -3.34 -15.91 20.79
CA ASP A 205 -4.32 -16.15 21.85
C ASP A 205 -3.76 -15.71 23.21
N PHE A 206 -3.90 -14.41 23.46
CA PHE A 206 -3.35 -13.77 24.65
C PHE A 206 -4.17 -13.99 25.92
N GLU A 207 -5.40 -14.49 25.80
CA GLU A 207 -6.21 -14.91 26.95
C GLU A 207 -5.68 -16.23 27.51
N MET A 208 -5.38 -17.18 26.62
CA MET A 208 -4.90 -18.51 27.00
C MET A 208 -3.39 -18.58 27.24
N ASP A 209 -2.60 -17.65 26.68
CA ASP A 209 -1.15 -17.56 26.93
C ASP A 209 -0.69 -16.15 27.36
N PRO A 210 -0.67 -15.89 28.69
CA PRO A 210 -0.15 -14.65 29.25
C PRO A 210 1.32 -14.37 28.90
N LYS A 211 2.14 -15.40 28.64
CA LYS A 211 3.55 -15.20 28.28
C LYS A 211 3.68 -14.60 26.88
N SER A 212 2.86 -15.06 25.93
CA SER A 212 2.79 -14.46 24.59
C SER A 212 2.27 -13.03 24.65
N ARG A 213 1.26 -12.76 25.51
CA ARG A 213 0.78 -11.39 25.76
C ARG A 213 1.88 -10.47 26.27
N ASP A 214 2.63 -10.91 27.29
CA ASP A 214 3.72 -10.11 27.86
C ASP A 214 4.87 -9.92 26.85
N LYS A 215 5.13 -10.92 26.01
CA LYS A 215 6.11 -10.80 24.92
C LYS A 215 5.66 -9.79 23.86
N MET A 216 4.40 -9.85 23.42
CA MET A 216 3.83 -8.89 22.48
C MET A 216 3.89 -7.47 23.04
N ARG A 217 3.50 -7.28 24.31
CA ARG A 217 3.59 -5.97 24.98
C ARG A 217 5.03 -5.43 25.00
N ARG A 218 6.02 -6.28 25.27
CA ARG A 218 7.44 -5.87 25.22
C ARG A 218 7.87 -5.48 23.81
N LEU A 219 7.46 -6.23 22.78
CA LEU A 219 7.74 -5.90 21.38
C LEU A 219 7.08 -4.58 20.98
N GLU A 220 5.82 -4.36 21.36
CA GLU A 220 5.12 -3.09 21.09
C GLU A 220 5.87 -1.90 21.69
N LEU A 221 6.30 -2.01 22.96
CA LEU A 221 7.12 -0.99 23.62
C LEU A 221 8.48 -0.81 22.96
N GLU A 222 9.14 -1.89 22.52
CA GLU A 222 10.42 -1.84 21.82
C GLU A 222 10.30 -1.06 20.50
N TYR A 223 9.28 -1.34 19.69
CA TYR A 223 9.07 -0.65 18.41
C TYR A 223 8.74 0.82 18.61
N LEU A 224 7.92 1.15 19.61
CA LEU A 224 7.58 2.53 19.93
C LEU A 224 8.78 3.32 20.47
N SER A 225 9.56 2.71 21.36
CA SER A 225 10.79 3.32 21.87
C SER A 225 11.83 3.48 20.76
N GLY A 226 11.99 2.47 19.89
CA GLY A 226 12.87 2.53 18.73
C GLY A 226 12.46 3.61 17.73
N ARG A 227 11.15 3.82 17.55
CA ARG A 227 10.62 4.93 16.75
C ARG A 227 10.92 6.30 17.36
N GLU A 228 10.79 6.44 18.67
CA GLU A 228 11.04 7.71 19.37
C GLU A 228 12.53 8.08 19.42
N ALA A 229 13.40 7.09 19.59
CA ALA A 229 14.84 7.26 19.65
C ALA A 229 15.54 7.25 18.28
N ALA A 230 14.77 7.09 17.20
CA ALA A 230 15.30 6.90 15.85
C ALA A 230 16.16 8.08 15.39
N VAL A 231 17.33 7.79 14.83
CA VAL A 231 18.19 8.82 14.19
C VAL A 231 17.59 9.24 12.84
N ALA A 232 16.97 8.31 12.13
CA ALA A 232 16.30 8.53 10.86
C ALA A 232 14.90 7.92 10.87
N LEU A 233 13.91 8.74 10.48
CA LEU A 233 12.53 8.31 10.33
C LEU A 233 12.05 8.59 8.90
N VAL A 234 11.68 7.52 8.19
CA VAL A 234 11.03 7.61 6.88
C VAL A 234 9.53 7.48 7.05
N ARG A 235 8.76 8.39 6.44
CA ARG A 235 7.28 8.34 6.43
C ARG A 235 6.77 8.25 5.00
N ILE A 236 5.99 7.22 4.72
CA ILE A 236 5.43 6.94 3.39
C ILE A 236 3.92 6.96 3.51
N ASN A 237 3.26 7.84 2.75
CA ASN A 237 1.82 7.79 2.60
C ASN A 237 1.46 6.77 1.51
N LEU A 238 1.13 5.54 1.94
CA LEU A 238 0.79 4.43 1.05
C LEU A 238 -0.45 4.75 0.22
N SER A 239 -1.49 5.26 0.85
CA SER A 239 -2.75 5.59 0.17
C SER A 239 -2.56 6.64 -0.91
N LEU A 240 -1.76 7.66 -0.64
CA LEU A 240 -1.41 8.68 -1.61
C LEU A 240 -0.47 8.15 -2.70
N ALA A 241 0.48 7.26 -2.37
CA ALA A 241 1.35 6.64 -3.37
C ALA A 241 0.54 5.86 -4.42
N ILE A 242 -0.46 5.10 -3.99
CA ILE A 242 -1.39 4.39 -4.89
C ILE A 242 -2.15 5.38 -5.77
N ARG A 243 -2.71 6.45 -5.18
CA ARG A 243 -3.45 7.49 -5.92
C ARG A 243 -2.57 8.23 -6.92
N ASN A 244 -1.32 8.53 -6.56
CA ASN A 244 -0.33 9.15 -7.45
C ASN A 244 0.06 8.21 -8.59
N ALA A 245 0.08 6.89 -8.35
CA ALA A 245 0.32 5.91 -9.40
C ALA A 245 -0.81 5.91 -10.43
N PHE A 246 -2.08 5.94 -9.99
CA PHE A 246 -3.21 6.09 -10.90
C PHE A 246 -3.17 7.41 -11.67
N ASP A 247 -2.73 8.50 -11.02
CA ASP A 247 -2.58 9.79 -11.69
C ASP A 247 -1.56 9.73 -12.83
N ARG A 248 -0.37 9.15 -12.57
CA ARG A 248 0.67 8.99 -13.59
C ARG A 248 0.21 8.10 -14.73
N LEU A 249 -0.49 7.02 -14.44
CA LEU A 249 -1.06 6.15 -15.47
C LEU A 249 -2.02 6.90 -16.39
N GLN A 250 -2.93 7.69 -15.80
CA GLN A 250 -3.88 8.48 -16.58
C GLN A 250 -3.18 9.52 -17.45
N ASP A 251 -2.17 10.23 -16.91
CA ASP A 251 -1.37 11.19 -17.69
C ASP A 251 -0.70 10.53 -18.91
N VAL A 252 -0.16 9.32 -18.75
CA VAL A 252 0.46 8.56 -19.85
C VAL A 252 -0.57 8.17 -20.90
N ARG A 253 -1.75 7.67 -20.47
CA ARG A 253 -2.81 7.26 -21.38
C ARG A 253 -3.41 8.45 -22.14
N ASP A 254 -3.57 9.59 -21.47
CA ASP A 254 -4.08 10.81 -22.10
C ASP A 254 -3.05 11.39 -23.09
N GLY A 255 -1.76 11.38 -22.74
CA GLY A 255 -0.69 11.78 -23.65
C GLY A 255 -0.58 10.91 -24.89
N GLN A 256 -0.81 9.60 -24.77
CA GLN A 256 -0.86 8.66 -25.91
C GLN A 256 -2.09 8.86 -26.81
N ARG A 257 -3.20 9.36 -26.28
CA ARG A 257 -4.42 9.63 -27.05
C ARG A 257 -4.37 10.95 -27.81
N ALA A 258 -3.54 11.88 -27.34
CA ALA A 258 -3.35 13.20 -27.96
C ALA A 258 -2.27 13.21 -29.06
N ALA A 259 -1.46 12.14 -29.16
CA ALA A 259 -0.40 11.94 -30.15
C ALA A 259 -0.88 11.10 -31.34
#